data_AF-A0A1X1TWU0-F1
#
_entry.id   AF-A0A1X1TWU0-F1
#
_cell.length_a   1.000
_cell.length_b   1.000
_cell.length_c   1.000
_cell.angle_alpha   90.00
_cell.angle_beta   90.00
_cell.angle_gamma   90.00
#
_symmetry.space_group_name_H-M   'P 1'
#
loop_
_entity.id
_entity.type
_entity.pdbx_description
1 polymer ?
#
loop_
_entity_poly.entity_id
_entity_poly.type
_entity_poly.pdbx_seq_one_letter_code
_entity_poly.pdbx_strand_id
1 'polypeptide(L)'
;MVVNQALLCDPAGVLDRAWVITEGTRLSNAGRWGDDDELGTWNLVTPEKIRAAMAIVRRGEVFSLALPFGAGGPDGPPGRPPPQHFLTLTGSDLLASETMRTPGFADDWIVMNLSCSTQWDGFTHVFSDGTTYNNVGCETVTARAGASRNSVSVLAQHVVSRGVLLDIPRLFDRAWLEPGEAITGEHLDACCASTGLLVGPGDVVLIRTGALAQVRERGDWGDYAGKGPQPGMSATTAAWFADRDVAAVATDTWGFEVLPYETSDTVAPLHQILLSRCGITIGEMFDLEQLAGDCARDRRFEFLFVAQPLPITGAVNAPINPLAIK
;
A
#
# COMPACT_ATOMS: atom_id res chain seq x y z
N MET A 1 18.36 34.21 -5.28
CA MET A 1 17.49 34.23 -6.47
C MET A 1 16.23 33.51 -6.06
N VAL A 2 15.16 34.26 -5.83
CA VAL A 2 13.93 33.80 -5.16
C VAL A 2 13.21 32.85 -6.11
N VAL A 3 13.15 31.57 -5.76
CA VAL A 3 12.33 30.59 -6.50
C VAL A 3 10.90 30.81 -6.06
N ASN A 4 10.06 31.09 -7.04
CA ASN A 4 8.70 31.56 -6.91
C ASN A 4 7.82 30.50 -6.23
N GLN A 5 7.25 30.85 -5.08
CA GLN A 5 6.40 30.00 -4.24
C GLN A 5 4.94 29.96 -4.79
N ALA A 6 4.80 29.82 -6.10
CA ALA A 6 3.52 29.90 -6.80
C ALA A 6 3.36 28.71 -7.76
N LEU A 7 3.06 27.54 -7.17
CA LEU A 7 2.48 26.36 -7.84
C LEU A 7 1.34 25.77 -6.98
N LEU A 8 0.69 26.61 -6.16
CA LEU A 8 -0.54 26.24 -5.47
C LEU A 8 -1.73 26.73 -6.32
N CYS A 9 -2.58 25.77 -6.68
CA CYS A 9 -3.85 25.89 -7.41
C CYS A 9 -3.74 25.94 -8.95
N ASP A 10 -3.73 24.76 -9.58
CA ASP A 10 -4.27 24.59 -10.94
C ASP A 10 -5.81 24.63 -10.87
N PRO A 11 -6.53 25.35 -11.77
CA PRO A 11 -7.98 25.55 -11.67
C PRO A 11 -8.76 24.49 -12.46
N ALA A 12 -8.48 23.20 -12.21
CA ALA A 12 -9.41 22.14 -12.60
C ALA A 12 -10.58 22.17 -11.60
N GLY A 13 -11.82 22.12 -12.11
CA GLY A 13 -13.02 22.15 -11.27
C GLY A 13 -12.93 21.14 -10.12
N VAL A 14 -13.61 21.45 -9.01
CA VAL A 14 -13.71 20.58 -7.83
C VAL A 14 -13.95 19.15 -8.29
N LEU A 15 -13.02 18.23 -7.97
CA LEU A 15 -13.20 16.83 -8.29
C LEU A 15 -14.44 16.33 -7.55
N ASP A 16 -15.30 15.60 -8.22
CA ASP A 16 -16.54 15.09 -7.65
C ASP A 16 -16.72 13.61 -7.99
N ARG A 17 -17.79 13.01 -7.49
CA ARG A 17 -18.14 11.62 -7.76
C ARG A 17 -18.28 11.36 -9.26
N ALA A 18 -18.79 12.32 -10.03
CA ALA A 18 -18.95 12.15 -11.48
C ALA A 18 -17.58 12.07 -12.17
N TRP A 19 -16.62 12.89 -11.76
CA TRP A 19 -15.23 12.79 -12.21
C TRP A 19 -14.63 11.42 -11.88
N VAL A 20 -14.79 10.93 -10.64
CA VAL A 20 -14.27 9.61 -10.22
C VAL A 20 -14.83 8.48 -11.07
N ILE A 21 -16.14 8.48 -11.32
CA ILE A 21 -16.80 7.46 -12.16
C ILE A 21 -16.29 7.55 -13.61
N THR A 22 -16.21 8.77 -14.16
CA THR A 22 -15.75 9.00 -15.54
C THR A 22 -14.30 8.55 -15.74
N GLU A 23 -13.43 8.95 -14.83
CA GLU A 23 -12.01 8.63 -14.87
C GLU A 23 -11.77 7.14 -14.62
N GLY A 24 -12.48 6.56 -13.64
CA GLY A 24 -12.48 5.12 -13.40
C GLY A 24 -12.96 4.31 -14.61
N THR A 25 -13.95 4.80 -15.35
CA THR A 25 -14.42 4.15 -16.58
C THR A 25 -13.37 4.23 -17.68
N ARG A 26 -12.73 5.40 -17.84
CA ARG A 26 -11.66 5.64 -18.82
C ARG A 26 -10.44 4.75 -18.59
N LEU A 27 -10.09 4.54 -17.32
CA LEU A 27 -8.91 3.77 -16.89
C LEU A 27 -9.21 2.29 -16.56
N SER A 28 -10.44 1.83 -16.79
CA SER A 28 -10.85 0.47 -16.43
C SER A 28 -10.08 -0.59 -17.23
N ASN A 29 -9.60 -1.61 -16.53
CA ASN A 29 -9.00 -2.81 -17.14
C ASN A 29 -9.99 -3.99 -17.24
N ALA A 30 -11.29 -3.76 -17.01
CA ALA A 30 -12.29 -4.83 -17.10
C ALA A 30 -12.25 -5.55 -18.46
N GLY A 31 -12.27 -6.88 -18.44
CA GLY A 31 -12.16 -7.75 -19.61
C GLY A 31 -10.77 -7.84 -20.23
N ARG A 32 -9.78 -7.04 -19.81
CA ARG A 32 -8.42 -7.02 -20.40
C ARG A 32 -7.73 -8.39 -20.34
N TRP A 33 -7.94 -9.14 -19.26
CA TRP A 33 -7.39 -10.49 -19.06
C TRP A 33 -8.48 -11.58 -19.00
N GLY A 34 -9.70 -11.26 -19.47
CA GLY A 34 -10.86 -12.15 -19.45
C GLY A 34 -11.86 -11.86 -18.33
N ASP A 35 -13.11 -12.28 -18.53
CA ASP A 35 -14.25 -11.95 -17.66
C ASP A 35 -14.20 -12.65 -16.27
N ASP A 36 -13.39 -13.69 -16.16
CA ASP A 36 -13.15 -14.43 -14.92
C ASP A 36 -11.82 -14.06 -14.24
N ASP A 37 -11.11 -13.05 -14.75
CA ASP A 37 -9.88 -12.59 -14.11
C ASP A 37 -10.14 -11.98 -12.73
N GLU A 38 -9.27 -12.34 -11.79
CA GLU A 38 -9.24 -11.85 -10.41
C GLU A 38 -7.85 -11.31 -10.02
N LEU A 39 -6.88 -11.30 -10.94
CA LEU A 39 -5.51 -10.87 -10.66
C LEU A 39 -5.26 -9.40 -11.00
N GLY A 40 -6.02 -8.79 -11.91
CA GLY A 40 -5.81 -7.41 -12.32
C GLY A 40 -4.43 -7.19 -12.93
N THR A 41 -3.77 -6.08 -12.61
CA THR A 41 -2.45 -5.76 -13.17
C THR A 41 -1.35 -6.72 -12.70
N TRP A 42 -1.59 -7.58 -11.71
CA TRP A 42 -0.65 -8.68 -11.37
C TRP A 42 -0.47 -9.69 -12.52
N ASN A 43 -1.38 -9.73 -13.50
CA ASN A 43 -1.17 -10.48 -14.74
C ASN A 43 0.08 -10.04 -15.52
N LEU A 44 0.58 -8.82 -15.29
CA LEU A 44 1.80 -8.30 -15.91
C LEU A 44 3.09 -8.75 -15.19
N VAL A 45 2.96 -9.39 -14.03
CA VAL A 45 4.08 -9.99 -13.29
C VAL A 45 4.34 -11.40 -13.83
N THR A 46 4.98 -11.45 -14.99
CA THR A 46 5.32 -12.70 -15.67
C THR A 46 6.58 -13.37 -15.08
N PRO A 47 6.85 -14.65 -15.39
CA PRO A 47 8.13 -15.28 -15.05
C PRO A 47 9.35 -14.48 -15.53
N GLU A 48 9.27 -13.84 -16.69
CA GLU A 48 10.31 -12.97 -17.24
C GLU A 48 10.53 -11.74 -16.34
N LYS A 49 9.44 -11.11 -15.87
CA LYS A 49 9.50 -9.96 -14.95
C LYS A 49 10.15 -10.36 -13.63
N ILE A 50 9.78 -11.51 -13.07
CA ILE A 50 10.36 -12.05 -11.83
C ILE A 50 11.86 -12.28 -12.01
N ARG A 51 12.29 -12.94 -13.09
CA ARG A 51 13.72 -13.15 -13.37
C ARG A 51 14.49 -11.83 -13.51
N ALA A 52 13.89 -10.84 -14.18
CA ALA A 52 14.49 -9.51 -14.30
C ALA A 52 14.65 -8.84 -12.93
N ALA A 53 13.64 -8.92 -12.07
CA ALA A 53 13.70 -8.40 -10.70
C ALA A 53 14.77 -9.11 -9.85
N MET A 54 14.88 -10.44 -9.93
CA MET A 54 15.93 -11.19 -9.23
C MET A 54 17.33 -10.78 -9.65
N ALA A 55 17.54 -10.42 -10.93
CA ALA A 55 18.84 -9.97 -11.43
C ALA A 55 19.28 -8.59 -10.92
N ILE A 56 18.38 -7.84 -10.27
CA ILE A 56 18.70 -6.54 -9.64
C ILE A 56 19.52 -6.75 -8.38
N VAL A 57 19.26 -7.82 -7.63
CA VAL A 57 19.90 -8.11 -6.33
C VAL A 57 21.41 -8.27 -6.50
N ARG A 58 22.19 -7.48 -5.74
CA ARG A 58 23.65 -7.49 -5.73
C ARG A 58 24.24 -7.74 -4.35
N ARG A 59 23.67 -7.13 -3.30
CA ARG A 59 24.26 -7.19 -1.95
C ARG A 59 23.67 -8.31 -1.09
N GLY A 60 22.43 -8.70 -1.37
CA GLY A 60 21.64 -9.57 -0.50
C GLY A 60 21.15 -8.86 0.76
N GLU A 61 21.10 -7.52 0.75
CA GLU A 61 20.56 -6.77 1.89
C GLU A 61 19.04 -6.81 1.85
N VAL A 62 18.43 -7.20 2.97
CA VAL A 62 16.99 -7.38 3.10
C VAL A 62 16.44 -6.33 4.07
N PHE A 63 15.40 -5.63 3.63
CA PHE A 63 14.66 -4.66 4.42
C PHE A 63 13.23 -5.15 4.60
N SER A 64 12.82 -5.39 5.84
CA SER A 64 11.40 -5.52 6.17
C SER A 64 10.78 -4.14 6.10
N LEU A 65 9.67 -4.02 5.38
CA LEU A 65 8.91 -2.79 5.22
C LEU A 65 7.63 -2.83 6.04
N ALA A 66 7.57 -3.68 7.07
CA ALA A 66 6.41 -3.84 7.92
C ALA A 66 6.54 -3.04 9.21
N LEU A 67 5.47 -2.36 9.56
CA LEU A 67 5.22 -1.90 10.91
C LEU A 67 4.85 -3.08 11.83
N PRO A 68 5.14 -2.99 13.14
CA PRO A 68 4.76 -4.01 14.10
C PRO A 68 3.25 -4.27 14.14
N PHE A 69 2.86 -5.54 14.23
CA PHE A 69 1.48 -5.96 14.48
C PHE A 69 1.26 -6.16 15.99
N GLY A 70 0.97 -5.08 16.73
CA GLY A 70 0.76 -5.15 18.18
C GLY A 70 0.70 -3.77 18.84
N ALA A 71 0.98 -3.72 20.15
CA ALA A 71 0.84 -2.53 21.01
C ALA A 71 1.74 -1.33 20.63
N GLY A 72 2.68 -1.51 19.70
CA GLY A 72 3.53 -0.43 19.17
C GLY A 72 3.16 0.03 17.76
N GLY A 73 2.12 -0.56 17.14
CA GLY A 73 1.62 -0.17 15.83
C GLY A 73 0.72 1.08 15.88
N PRO A 74 0.25 1.58 14.72
CA PRO A 74 -0.56 2.79 14.65
C PRO A 74 -1.86 2.67 15.46
N ASP A 75 -2.19 3.75 16.18
CA ASP A 75 -3.46 3.90 16.88
C ASP A 75 -4.59 4.10 15.86
N GLY A 76 -5.08 2.98 15.32
CA GLY A 76 -6.09 2.93 14.27
C GLY A 76 -7.32 3.81 14.52
N PRO A 77 -8.03 4.22 13.45
CA PRO A 77 -9.24 5.01 13.59
C PRO A 77 -10.33 4.23 14.37
N PRO A 78 -11.36 4.92 14.88
CA PRO A 78 -12.48 4.27 15.54
C PRO A 78 -13.04 3.10 14.71
N GLY A 79 -13.13 1.92 15.32
CA GLY A 79 -13.61 0.69 14.67
C GLY A 79 -12.52 -0.23 14.11
N ARG A 80 -11.24 0.18 14.09
CA ARG A 80 -10.08 -0.67 13.78
C ARG A 80 -9.16 -0.74 15.01
N PRO A 81 -9.49 -1.56 16.03
CA PRO A 81 -8.66 -1.66 17.23
C PRO A 81 -7.26 -2.19 16.87
N PRO A 82 -6.21 -1.79 17.63
CA PRO A 82 -4.88 -2.36 17.48
C PRO A 82 -4.89 -3.90 17.59
N PRO A 83 -3.94 -4.60 16.94
CA PRO A 83 -3.82 -6.04 17.08
C PRO A 83 -3.65 -6.46 18.54
N GLN A 84 -4.42 -7.46 18.94
CA GLN A 84 -4.38 -8.02 20.30
C GLN A 84 -3.75 -9.41 20.25
N HIS A 85 -2.52 -9.51 20.76
CA HIS A 85 -1.76 -10.74 20.86
C HIS A 85 -1.87 -11.33 22.27
N PHE A 86 -2.08 -12.63 22.35
CA PHE A 86 -2.26 -13.35 23.60
C PHE A 86 -1.50 -14.67 23.56
N LEU A 87 -0.86 -15.02 24.67
CA LEU A 87 -0.25 -16.34 24.85
C LEU A 87 -1.27 -17.28 25.52
N THR A 88 -1.49 -18.46 24.93
CA THR A 88 -2.26 -19.56 25.53
C THR A 88 -1.41 -20.38 26.50
N LEU A 89 -0.12 -20.51 26.22
CA LEU A 89 0.87 -21.17 27.06
C LEU A 89 2.11 -20.29 27.13
N THR A 90 2.65 -20.11 28.33
CA THR A 90 3.79 -19.24 28.60
C THR A 90 4.88 -19.97 29.36
N GLY A 91 6.09 -19.38 29.35
CA GLY A 91 7.17 -19.82 30.23
C GLY A 91 6.80 -19.78 31.73
N SER A 92 5.89 -18.90 32.14
CA SER A 92 5.42 -18.83 33.54
C SER A 92 4.68 -20.10 33.95
N ASP A 93 3.91 -20.70 33.03
CA ASP A 93 3.21 -21.97 33.26
C ASP A 93 4.21 -23.12 33.40
N LEU A 94 5.29 -23.10 32.61
CA LEU A 94 6.39 -24.06 32.71
C LEU A 94 7.16 -23.91 34.03
N LEU A 95 7.33 -22.68 34.52
CA LEU A 95 7.96 -22.43 35.81
C LEU A 95 7.12 -23.02 36.95
N ALA A 96 5.79 -22.93 36.85
CA ALA A 96 4.85 -23.45 37.83
C ALA A 96 4.71 -24.99 37.83
N SER A 97 5.16 -25.69 36.77
CA SER A 97 5.02 -27.14 36.65
C SER A 97 6.24 -27.81 35.98
N GLU A 98 6.96 -28.65 36.74
CA GLU A 98 8.10 -29.43 36.22
C GLU A 98 7.68 -30.39 35.10
N THR A 99 6.48 -30.97 35.16
CA THR A 99 6.00 -31.92 34.15
C THR A 99 5.75 -31.25 32.80
N MET A 100 5.45 -29.95 32.80
CA MET A 100 5.31 -29.17 31.56
C MET A 100 6.65 -28.78 30.96
N ARG A 101 7.80 -29.00 31.62
CA ARG A 101 9.11 -28.60 31.07
C ARG A 101 9.66 -29.57 30.02
N THR A 102 9.07 -30.76 29.83
CA THR A 102 9.63 -31.81 28.96
C THR A 102 8.55 -32.53 28.11
N PRO A 103 8.22 -32.03 26.90
CA PRO A 103 8.63 -30.73 26.36
C PRO A 103 7.79 -29.59 26.92
N GLY A 104 8.41 -28.40 27.02
CA GLY A 104 7.72 -27.15 27.32
C GLY A 104 7.36 -26.39 26.06
N PHE A 105 6.19 -25.75 26.08
CA PHE A 105 5.64 -25.01 24.97
C PHE A 105 5.33 -23.57 25.38
N ALA A 106 5.47 -22.67 24.42
CA ALA A 106 4.77 -21.40 24.39
C ALA A 106 3.91 -21.40 23.13
N ASP A 107 2.70 -20.90 23.23
CA ASP A 107 1.71 -20.94 22.17
C ASP A 107 0.83 -19.70 22.26
N ASP A 108 0.33 -19.21 21.12
CA ASP A 108 -0.30 -17.90 21.05
C ASP A 108 -1.39 -17.79 19.97
N TRP A 109 -2.11 -16.68 20.03
CA TRP A 109 -3.10 -16.28 19.04
C TRP A 109 -3.16 -14.75 18.95
N ILE A 110 -3.68 -14.27 17.83
CA ILE A 110 -3.86 -12.83 17.59
C ILE A 110 -5.27 -12.56 17.06
N VAL A 111 -5.89 -11.48 17.57
CA VAL A 111 -7.10 -10.89 17.00
C VAL A 111 -6.73 -9.56 16.39
N MET A 112 -6.99 -9.39 15.10
CA MET A 112 -6.67 -8.15 14.40
C MET A 112 -7.67 -7.87 13.29
N ASN A 113 -7.86 -6.58 13.01
CA ASN A 113 -8.41 -6.15 11.74
C ASN A 113 -7.35 -6.42 10.64
N LEU A 114 -7.73 -6.86 9.45
CA LEU A 114 -6.77 -7.10 8.36
C LEU A 114 -6.18 -5.80 7.77
N SER A 115 -6.73 -4.64 8.17
CA SER A 115 -6.29 -3.29 7.86
C SER A 115 -5.82 -2.50 9.10
N CYS A 116 -4.94 -3.11 9.90
CA CYS A 116 -4.49 -2.55 11.19
C CYS A 116 -3.04 -2.06 11.21
N SER A 117 -2.25 -2.41 10.21
CA SER A 117 -0.82 -2.13 10.07
C SER A 117 -0.46 -2.40 8.60
N THR A 118 0.82 -2.52 8.25
CA THR A 118 1.26 -2.74 6.86
C THR A 118 0.43 -3.81 6.13
N GLN A 119 -0.26 -3.39 5.07
CA GLN A 119 -1.32 -4.20 4.45
C GLN A 119 -1.32 -4.07 2.94
N TRP A 120 -1.91 -5.06 2.28
CA TRP A 120 -2.50 -4.91 0.96
C TRP A 120 -4.01 -4.75 1.07
N ASP A 121 -4.52 -3.81 0.29
CA ASP A 121 -5.94 -3.68 0.00
C ASP A 121 -6.26 -4.40 -1.32
N GLY A 122 -7.13 -5.40 -1.22
CA GLY A 122 -7.63 -6.15 -2.37
C GLY A 122 -8.72 -5.39 -3.11
N PHE A 123 -9.09 -5.88 -4.30
CA PHE A 123 -10.04 -5.17 -5.17
C PHE A 123 -11.46 -5.08 -4.58
N THR A 124 -11.77 -5.91 -3.58
CA THR A 124 -13.04 -5.89 -2.84
C THR A 124 -13.04 -4.99 -1.60
N HIS A 125 -11.93 -4.28 -1.32
CA HIS A 125 -11.87 -3.36 -0.19
C HIS A 125 -12.79 -2.15 -0.37
N VAL A 126 -12.79 -1.59 -1.58
CA VAL A 126 -13.57 -0.42 -1.98
C VAL A 126 -14.41 -0.76 -3.20
N PHE A 127 -15.67 -0.32 -3.16
CA PHE A 127 -16.59 -0.43 -4.28
C PHE A 127 -16.70 0.92 -4.99
N SER A 128 -16.88 0.88 -6.31
CA SER A 128 -17.24 2.06 -7.10
C SER A 128 -18.50 1.72 -7.91
N ASP A 129 -19.55 2.54 -7.77
CA ASP A 129 -20.84 2.35 -8.45
C ASP A 129 -21.39 0.90 -8.34
N GLY A 130 -21.39 0.35 -7.12
CA GLY A 130 -21.89 -0.99 -6.82
C GLY A 130 -21.04 -2.15 -7.33
N THR A 131 -19.86 -1.89 -7.89
CA THR A 131 -18.98 -2.92 -8.47
C THR A 131 -17.54 -2.79 -7.99
N THR A 132 -16.77 -3.86 -8.17
CA THR A 132 -15.32 -3.95 -7.94
C THR A 132 -14.60 -4.24 -9.25
N TYR A 133 -13.31 -4.55 -9.18
CA TYR A 133 -12.51 -4.93 -10.34
C TYR A 133 -13.23 -5.94 -11.25
N ASN A 134 -13.07 -5.76 -12.56
CA ASN A 134 -13.69 -6.58 -13.60
C ASN A 134 -15.24 -6.56 -13.59
N ASN A 135 -15.82 -5.44 -13.13
CA ASN A 135 -17.27 -5.23 -13.02
C ASN A 135 -18.00 -6.25 -12.11
N VAL A 136 -17.27 -6.88 -11.18
CA VAL A 136 -17.86 -7.83 -10.24
C VAL A 136 -18.75 -7.08 -9.25
N GLY A 137 -20.01 -7.49 -9.13
CA GLY A 137 -21.02 -6.83 -8.29
C GLY A 137 -20.76 -6.97 -6.78
N CYS A 138 -21.20 -5.98 -6.01
CA CYS A 138 -20.98 -5.92 -4.57
C CYS A 138 -21.66 -7.04 -3.78
N GLU A 139 -22.66 -7.71 -4.36
CA GLU A 139 -23.34 -8.88 -3.79
C GLU A 139 -22.41 -10.09 -3.62
N THR A 140 -21.24 -10.09 -4.26
CA THR A 140 -20.22 -11.14 -4.10
C THR A 140 -19.46 -11.08 -2.77
N VAL A 141 -19.61 -9.98 -2.01
CA VAL A 141 -19.02 -9.83 -0.68
C VAL A 141 -20.10 -9.94 0.38
N THR A 142 -20.04 -10.99 1.21
CA THR A 142 -21.05 -11.25 2.23
C THR A 142 -20.43 -11.53 3.59
N ALA A 143 -21.16 -11.25 4.67
CA ALA A 143 -20.71 -11.54 6.03
C ALA A 143 -20.42 -13.04 6.27
N ARG A 144 -21.05 -13.94 5.51
CA ARG A 144 -20.90 -15.39 5.68
C ARG A 144 -19.73 -15.97 4.89
N ALA A 145 -19.54 -15.52 3.66
CA ALA A 145 -18.57 -16.10 2.73
C ALA A 145 -17.31 -15.23 2.53
N GLY A 146 -17.30 -14.01 3.05
CA GLY A 146 -16.33 -12.99 2.64
C GLY A 146 -16.54 -12.62 1.17
N ALA A 147 -15.46 -12.24 0.50
CA ALA A 147 -15.40 -12.02 -0.94
C ALA A 147 -15.33 -13.35 -1.70
N SER A 148 -16.39 -13.74 -2.39
CA SER A 148 -16.42 -14.97 -3.21
C SER A 148 -15.70 -14.83 -4.55
N ARG A 149 -15.40 -13.60 -4.95
CA ARG A 149 -14.61 -13.17 -6.11
C ARG A 149 -13.72 -12.02 -5.67
N ASN A 150 -12.56 -11.85 -6.31
CA ASN A 150 -11.59 -10.78 -6.03
C ASN A 150 -11.12 -10.77 -4.55
N SER A 151 -11.05 -11.94 -3.92
CA SER A 151 -10.43 -12.10 -2.59
C SER A 151 -8.92 -11.82 -2.69
N VAL A 152 -8.34 -11.02 -1.80
CA VAL A 152 -6.90 -10.68 -1.85
C VAL A 152 -6.01 -11.94 -1.79
N SER A 153 -6.52 -13.02 -1.20
CA SER A 153 -5.83 -14.32 -1.12
C SER A 153 -5.47 -14.92 -2.47
N VAL A 154 -6.11 -14.52 -3.58
CA VAL A 154 -5.74 -14.99 -4.93
C VAL A 154 -4.31 -14.56 -5.30
N LEU A 155 -3.80 -13.50 -4.68
CA LEU A 155 -2.44 -12.97 -4.93
C LEU A 155 -1.34 -13.70 -4.13
N ALA A 156 -1.67 -14.74 -3.35
CA ALA A 156 -0.74 -15.41 -2.44
C ALA A 156 0.57 -15.95 -3.08
N GLN A 157 0.62 -16.10 -4.40
CA GLN A 157 1.81 -16.53 -5.16
C GLN A 157 2.29 -15.50 -6.20
N HIS A 158 1.62 -14.35 -6.32
CA HIS A 158 1.82 -13.41 -7.42
C HIS A 158 2.65 -12.17 -7.03
N VAL A 159 2.76 -11.86 -5.74
CA VAL A 159 3.43 -10.64 -5.25
C VAL A 159 4.95 -10.83 -5.11
N VAL A 160 5.60 -11.10 -6.24
CA VAL A 160 7.05 -11.11 -6.40
C VAL A 160 7.38 -10.34 -7.68
N SER A 161 7.95 -9.16 -7.58
CA SER A 161 8.27 -8.36 -8.78
C SER A 161 9.42 -7.39 -8.50
N ARG A 162 9.70 -6.51 -9.47
CA ARG A 162 10.57 -5.36 -9.27
C ARG A 162 9.81 -4.32 -8.45
N GLY A 163 10.38 -3.93 -7.32
CA GLY A 163 9.98 -2.75 -6.57
C GLY A 163 10.81 -1.54 -6.97
N VAL A 164 10.18 -0.38 -6.99
CA VAL A 164 10.84 0.91 -7.18
C VAL A 164 10.44 1.86 -6.06
N LEU A 165 11.39 2.60 -5.51
CA LEU A 165 11.15 3.60 -4.45
C LEU A 165 11.19 5.02 -5.03
N LEU A 166 10.09 5.75 -4.86
CA LEU A 166 10.01 7.18 -5.12
C LEU A 166 9.99 7.92 -3.77
N ASP A 167 11.12 8.57 -3.43
CA ASP A 167 11.29 9.36 -2.21
C ASP A 167 10.93 10.82 -2.47
N ILE A 168 9.65 11.17 -2.24
CA ILE A 168 9.09 12.46 -2.63
C ILE A 168 9.62 13.63 -1.78
N PRO A 169 9.69 13.55 -0.43
CA PRO A 169 10.28 14.62 0.38
C PRO A 169 11.70 15.01 -0.04
N ARG A 170 12.47 14.03 -0.54
CA ARG A 170 13.84 14.25 -0.98
C ARG A 170 13.97 15.15 -2.21
N LEU A 171 12.92 15.27 -3.04
CA LEU A 171 12.89 16.25 -4.13
C LEU A 171 12.93 17.69 -3.64
N PHE A 172 12.49 17.90 -2.40
CA PHE A 172 12.37 19.20 -1.76
C PHE A 172 13.39 19.39 -0.64
N ASP A 173 14.38 18.49 -0.51
CA ASP A 173 15.34 18.45 0.59
C ASP A 173 14.68 18.43 1.99
N ARG A 174 13.55 17.73 2.10
CA ARG A 174 12.76 17.59 3.33
C ARG A 174 12.80 16.16 3.87
N ALA A 175 12.58 16.02 5.17
CA ALA A 175 12.44 14.71 5.81
C ALA A 175 11.06 14.09 5.57
N TRP A 176 10.00 14.91 5.51
CA TRP A 176 8.62 14.51 5.23
C TRP A 176 7.84 15.64 4.52
N LEU A 177 6.69 15.29 3.94
CA LEU A 177 5.69 16.23 3.41
C LEU A 177 4.77 16.71 4.55
N GLU A 178 4.25 17.94 4.48
CA GLU A 178 3.32 18.43 5.51
C GLU A 178 1.95 17.75 5.40
N PRO A 179 1.20 17.68 6.50
CA PRO A 179 -0.22 17.30 6.48
C PRO A 179 -1.03 18.04 5.41
N GLY A 180 -1.70 17.28 4.54
CA GLY A 180 -2.52 17.82 3.45
C GLY A 180 -1.77 18.12 2.16
N GLU A 181 -0.46 17.83 2.08
CA GLU A 181 0.27 17.97 0.81
C GLU A 181 -0.04 16.83 -0.16
N ALA A 182 -0.53 17.19 -1.34
CA ALA A 182 -0.85 16.25 -2.41
C ALA A 182 0.38 15.95 -3.30
N ILE A 183 0.57 14.67 -3.61
CA ILE A 183 1.59 14.19 -4.55
C ILE A 183 0.95 14.07 -5.93
N THR A 184 1.38 14.91 -6.89
CA THR A 184 0.86 14.93 -8.27
C THR A 184 1.70 14.05 -9.20
N GLY A 185 1.21 13.85 -10.43
CA GLY A 185 1.97 13.15 -11.47
C GLY A 185 3.31 13.84 -11.79
N GLU A 186 3.39 15.17 -11.71
CA GLU A 186 4.65 15.88 -11.93
C GLU A 186 5.69 15.59 -10.84
N HIS A 187 5.26 15.45 -9.58
CA HIS A 187 6.15 15.02 -8.50
C HIS A 187 6.72 13.62 -8.77
N LEU A 188 5.88 12.69 -9.25
CA LEU A 188 6.32 11.33 -9.60
C LEU A 188 7.31 11.33 -10.77
N ASP A 189 7.03 12.09 -11.83
CA ASP A 189 7.92 12.21 -12.98
C ASP A 189 9.24 12.89 -12.62
N ALA A 190 9.20 13.95 -11.79
CA ALA A 190 10.40 14.60 -11.27
C ALA A 190 11.25 13.64 -10.42
N CYS A 191 10.60 12.80 -9.60
CA CYS A 191 11.30 11.77 -8.82
C CYS A 191 12.00 10.76 -9.72
N CYS A 192 11.28 10.23 -10.72
CA CYS A 192 11.83 9.29 -11.70
C CYS A 192 13.01 9.90 -12.45
N ALA A 193 12.90 11.16 -12.90
CA ALA A 193 13.97 11.86 -13.61
C ALA A 193 15.22 12.06 -12.73
N SER A 194 15.05 12.42 -11.46
CA SER A 194 16.17 12.65 -10.52
C SER A 194 16.95 11.38 -10.14
N THR A 195 16.29 10.22 -10.25
CA THR A 195 16.83 8.90 -9.88
C THR A 195 17.22 8.07 -11.10
N GLY A 196 16.82 8.49 -12.31
CA GLY A 196 17.00 7.71 -13.54
C GLY A 196 16.11 6.47 -13.61
N LEU A 197 15.06 6.40 -12.80
CA LEU A 197 14.11 5.29 -12.81
C LEU A 197 13.20 5.38 -14.03
N LEU A 198 12.92 4.22 -14.61
CA LEU A 198 11.86 4.03 -15.60
C LEU A 198 10.85 3.08 -14.99
N VAL A 199 9.71 3.60 -14.55
CA VAL A 199 8.59 2.80 -14.05
C VAL A 199 7.79 2.27 -15.23
N GLY A 200 7.39 1.00 -15.18
CA GLY A 200 6.65 0.36 -16.25
C GLY A 200 5.94 -0.93 -15.85
N PRO A 201 5.50 -1.71 -16.84
CA PRO A 201 4.56 -2.80 -16.62
C PRO A 201 5.01 -3.81 -15.55
N GLY A 202 4.12 -4.09 -14.61
CA GLY A 202 4.33 -5.05 -13.54
C GLY A 202 5.24 -4.58 -12.39
N ASP A 203 5.70 -3.32 -12.39
CA ASP A 203 6.43 -2.77 -11.23
C ASP A 203 5.51 -2.58 -10.03
N VAL A 204 6.10 -2.67 -8.83
CA VAL A 204 5.49 -2.21 -7.59
C VAL A 204 6.11 -0.88 -7.20
N VAL A 205 5.30 0.17 -7.15
CA VAL A 205 5.77 1.53 -6.84
C VAL A 205 5.58 1.83 -5.36
N LEU A 206 6.68 2.03 -4.64
CA LEU A 206 6.66 2.44 -3.24
C LEU A 206 6.88 3.96 -3.17
N ILE A 207 5.92 4.67 -2.59
CA ILE A 207 5.95 6.12 -2.42
C ILE A 207 6.26 6.43 -0.97
N ARG A 208 7.42 7.04 -0.73
CA ARG A 208 7.74 7.59 0.58
C ARG A 208 7.25 9.03 0.66
N THR A 209 6.38 9.29 1.63
CA THR A 209 5.89 10.62 2.03
C THR A 209 6.64 11.17 3.24
N GLY A 210 7.32 10.30 4.00
CA GLY A 210 7.99 10.63 5.25
C GLY A 210 7.07 10.71 6.46
N ALA A 211 5.79 10.36 6.34
CA ALA A 211 4.84 10.38 7.46
C ALA A 211 5.35 9.57 8.67
N LEU A 212 5.99 8.42 8.44
CA LEU A 212 6.61 7.63 9.51
C LEU A 212 7.86 8.28 10.11
N ALA A 213 8.62 9.06 9.33
CA ALA A 213 9.72 9.86 9.86
C ALA A 213 9.21 10.87 10.89
N GLN A 214 8.10 11.54 10.56
CA GLN A 214 7.45 12.50 11.45
C GLN A 214 6.94 11.83 12.74
N VAL A 215 6.28 10.68 12.63
CA VAL A 215 5.83 9.88 13.80
C VAL A 215 7.01 9.55 14.73
N ARG A 216 8.13 9.09 14.17
CA ARG A 216 9.31 8.72 14.95
C ARG A 216 9.98 9.90 15.61
N GLU A 217 10.05 11.05 14.93
CA GLU A 217 10.58 12.28 15.52
C GLU A 217 9.70 12.76 16.67
N ARG A 218 8.38 12.69 16.52
CA ARG A 218 7.43 13.07 17.58
C ARG A 218 7.45 12.11 18.76
N GLY A 219 7.70 10.82 18.50
CA GLY A 219 7.72 9.75 19.49
C GLY A 219 6.36 9.12 19.77
N ASP A 220 5.35 9.41 18.95
CA ASP A 220 3.96 8.97 19.08
C ASP A 220 3.18 9.11 17.74
N TRP A 221 2.07 8.37 17.61
CA TRP A 221 1.34 8.25 16.34
C TRP A 221 0.54 9.49 15.97
N GLY A 222 -0.22 10.06 16.92
CA GLY A 222 -1.01 11.29 16.71
C GLY A 222 -2.02 11.12 15.61
N ASP A 223 -1.93 11.99 14.60
CA ASP A 223 -2.92 12.05 13.53
C ASP A 223 -2.67 11.07 12.38
N TYR A 224 -1.53 10.36 12.40
CA TYR A 224 -1.10 9.41 11.37
C TYR A 224 -2.21 8.49 10.87
N ALA A 225 -3.02 7.95 11.79
CA ALA A 225 -4.11 7.02 11.48
C ALA A 225 -5.43 7.74 11.12
N GLY A 226 -5.36 8.75 10.27
CA GLY A 226 -6.54 9.43 9.69
C GLY A 226 -7.33 10.30 10.67
N LYS A 227 -6.70 10.82 11.74
CA LYS A 227 -7.37 11.72 12.71
C LYS A 227 -7.28 13.21 12.34
N GLY A 228 -6.58 13.53 11.25
CA GLY A 228 -6.39 14.88 10.73
C GLY A 228 -5.95 14.85 9.26
N PRO A 229 -5.54 16.01 8.70
CA PRO A 229 -4.93 16.08 7.38
C PRO A 229 -3.71 15.17 7.29
N GLN A 230 -3.45 14.59 6.13
CA GLN A 230 -2.33 13.67 5.87
C GLN A 230 -1.75 13.98 4.49
N PRO A 231 -0.42 13.93 4.30
CA PRO A 231 0.12 13.93 2.96
C PRO A 231 -0.33 12.67 2.23
N GLY A 232 -0.39 12.70 0.90
CA GLY A 232 -0.77 11.52 0.15
C GLY A 232 -0.89 11.78 -1.35
N MET A 233 -1.28 10.74 -2.07
CA MET A 233 -1.44 10.81 -3.52
C MET A 233 -2.64 11.70 -3.91
N SER A 234 -2.45 12.56 -4.92
CA SER A 234 -3.56 13.30 -5.55
C SER A 234 -4.42 12.35 -6.37
N ALA A 235 -5.74 12.55 -6.40
CA ALA A 235 -6.69 11.77 -7.19
C ALA A 235 -6.31 11.70 -8.68
N THR A 236 -5.67 12.75 -9.20
CA THR A 236 -5.20 12.85 -10.58
C THR A 236 -4.08 11.85 -10.94
N THR A 237 -3.41 11.26 -9.94
CA THR A 237 -2.32 10.29 -10.18
C THR A 237 -2.80 8.92 -10.63
N ALA A 238 -4.11 8.65 -10.61
CA ALA A 238 -4.66 7.39 -11.10
C ALA A 238 -4.20 7.07 -12.55
N ALA A 239 -4.25 8.06 -13.43
CA ALA A 239 -3.80 7.94 -14.81
C ALA A 239 -2.30 7.62 -14.89
N TRP A 240 -1.47 8.24 -14.03
CA TRP A 240 -0.02 8.04 -14.04
C TRP A 240 0.33 6.56 -13.80
N PHE A 241 -0.34 5.91 -12.84
CA PHE A 241 -0.14 4.50 -12.52
C PHE A 241 -0.74 3.57 -13.58
N ALA A 242 -1.98 3.85 -14.01
CA ALA A 242 -2.68 3.05 -15.00
C ALA A 242 -1.98 3.05 -16.36
N ASP A 243 -1.55 4.21 -16.85
CA ASP A 243 -0.85 4.34 -18.13
C ASP A 243 0.53 3.66 -18.13
N ARG A 244 1.12 3.44 -16.95
CA ARG A 244 2.40 2.74 -16.75
C ARG A 244 2.23 1.26 -16.43
N ASP A 245 1.00 0.77 -16.35
CA ASP A 245 0.71 -0.66 -16.17
C ASP A 245 1.37 -1.23 -14.89
N VAL A 246 1.44 -0.45 -13.82
CA VAL A 246 2.03 -0.90 -12.55
C VAL A 246 1.19 -2.02 -11.93
N ALA A 247 1.84 -2.99 -11.30
CA ALA A 247 1.14 -4.08 -10.60
C ALA A 247 0.48 -3.59 -9.31
N ALA A 248 1.18 -2.72 -8.58
CA ALA A 248 0.70 -2.17 -7.33
C ALA A 248 1.40 -0.86 -6.98
N VAL A 249 0.79 -0.12 -6.07
CA VAL A 249 1.35 1.09 -5.48
C VAL A 249 1.15 1.05 -3.98
N ALA A 250 2.17 1.45 -3.22
CA ALA A 250 2.09 1.49 -1.76
C ALA A 250 2.68 2.78 -1.20
N THR A 251 2.17 3.24 -0.06
CA THR A 251 2.70 4.41 0.65
C THR A 251 3.06 4.08 2.09
N ASP A 252 3.85 4.95 2.71
CA ASP A 252 4.11 4.96 4.15
C ASP A 252 3.05 5.75 4.95
N THR A 253 1.84 5.88 4.41
CA THR A 253 0.70 6.57 5.06
C THR A 253 -0.41 5.60 5.42
N TRP A 254 -1.32 6.01 6.32
CA TRP A 254 -2.50 5.22 6.65
C TRP A 254 -3.56 5.19 5.54
N GLY A 255 -3.74 6.28 4.78
CA GLY A 255 -4.88 6.45 3.88
C GLY A 255 -4.55 6.51 2.40
N PHE A 256 -3.28 6.29 2.01
CA PHE A 256 -2.73 6.30 0.66
C PHE A 256 -2.84 7.64 -0.11
N GLU A 257 -4.05 8.14 -0.26
CA GLU A 257 -4.38 9.40 -0.89
C GLU A 257 -4.45 10.55 0.11
N VAL A 258 -4.28 11.78 -0.38
CA VAL A 258 -4.19 12.98 0.48
C VAL A 258 -5.47 13.17 1.30
N LEU A 259 -5.30 13.60 2.56
CA LEU A 259 -6.40 14.03 3.43
C LEU A 259 -6.25 15.52 3.77
N PRO A 260 -7.32 16.34 3.66
CA PRO A 260 -8.66 15.99 3.18
C PRO A 260 -8.66 15.57 1.70
N TYR A 261 -9.60 14.69 1.33
CA TYR A 261 -9.74 14.26 -0.05
C TYR A 261 -9.97 15.46 -0.97
N GLU A 262 -9.40 15.41 -2.17
CA GLU A 262 -9.58 16.44 -3.19
C GLU A 262 -10.99 16.43 -3.82
N THR A 263 -11.83 15.46 -3.45
CA THR A 263 -13.20 15.32 -3.92
C THR A 263 -14.24 15.92 -2.97
N SER A 264 -15.28 16.58 -3.50
CA SER A 264 -16.29 17.27 -2.67
C SER A 264 -17.40 16.39 -2.08
N ASP A 265 -17.76 15.28 -2.73
CA ASP A 265 -18.99 14.53 -2.44
C ASP A 265 -18.78 13.00 -2.43
N THR A 266 -17.53 12.57 -2.42
CA THR A 266 -17.12 11.16 -2.29
C THR A 266 -15.82 11.07 -1.49
N VAL A 267 -15.51 9.88 -1.01
CA VAL A 267 -14.33 9.58 -0.18
C VAL A 267 -13.47 8.54 -0.86
N ALA A 268 -12.17 8.59 -0.61
CA ALA A 268 -11.21 7.65 -1.19
C ALA A 268 -11.29 7.51 -2.74
N PRO A 269 -11.30 8.62 -3.52
CA PRO A 269 -11.32 8.56 -4.98
C PRO A 269 -10.23 7.68 -5.61
N LEU A 270 -9.00 7.67 -5.10
CA LEU A 270 -7.97 6.81 -5.67
C LEU A 270 -8.24 5.33 -5.42
N HIS A 271 -8.72 4.98 -4.23
CA HIS A 271 -9.13 3.59 -3.98
C HIS A 271 -10.23 3.14 -4.94
N GLN A 272 -11.24 3.98 -5.19
CA GLN A 272 -12.32 3.67 -6.12
C GLN A 272 -11.81 3.44 -7.55
N ILE A 273 -10.84 4.24 -8.01
CA ILE A 273 -10.30 4.12 -9.37
C ILE A 273 -9.32 2.94 -9.46
N LEU A 274 -8.30 2.92 -8.62
CA LEU A 274 -7.21 1.94 -8.73
C LEU A 274 -7.68 0.52 -8.42
N LEU A 275 -8.39 0.32 -7.31
CA LEU A 275 -8.86 -1.01 -6.90
C LEU A 275 -10.04 -1.46 -7.76
N SER A 276 -11.11 -0.67 -7.79
CA SER A 276 -12.39 -1.11 -8.38
C SER A 276 -12.45 -1.04 -9.90
N ARG A 277 -11.52 -0.34 -10.56
CA ARG A 277 -11.52 -0.16 -12.02
C ARG A 277 -10.23 -0.62 -12.67
N CYS A 278 -9.08 -0.10 -12.24
CA CYS A 278 -7.80 -0.45 -12.85
C CYS A 278 -7.31 -1.85 -12.46
N GLY A 279 -7.79 -2.42 -11.35
CA GLY A 279 -7.25 -3.67 -10.83
C GLY A 279 -5.80 -3.53 -10.37
N ILE A 280 -5.44 -2.37 -9.81
CA ILE A 280 -4.13 -2.05 -9.25
C ILE A 280 -4.25 -2.11 -7.72
N THR A 281 -3.50 -3.00 -7.07
CA THR A 281 -3.51 -3.17 -5.61
C THR A 281 -2.89 -1.96 -4.90
N ILE A 282 -3.49 -1.54 -3.79
CA ILE A 282 -3.01 -0.44 -2.94
C ILE A 282 -2.39 -0.99 -1.66
N GLY A 283 -1.23 -0.47 -1.27
CA GLY A 283 -0.58 -0.78 0.00
C GLY A 283 -0.53 0.43 0.92
N GLU A 284 -0.83 0.20 2.20
CA GLU A 284 -0.84 1.23 3.23
C GLU A 284 0.16 0.89 4.34
N MET A 285 0.68 1.92 4.98
CA MET A 285 1.52 1.85 6.17
C MET A 285 2.81 1.05 5.99
N PHE A 286 3.48 1.20 4.84
CA PHE A 286 4.79 0.60 4.60
C PHE A 286 5.89 1.36 5.33
N ASP A 287 6.77 0.67 6.03
CA ASP A 287 7.95 1.27 6.67
C ASP A 287 9.10 1.43 5.66
N LEU A 288 9.16 2.59 5.02
CA LEU A 288 10.10 2.86 3.93
C LEU A 288 11.40 3.54 4.38
N GLU A 289 11.54 3.87 5.67
CA GLU A 289 12.59 4.76 6.16
C GLU A 289 14.00 4.15 6.02
N GLN A 290 14.17 2.89 6.45
CA GLN A 290 15.47 2.23 6.36
C GLN A 290 15.88 2.00 4.90
N LEU A 291 14.93 1.59 4.06
CA LEU A 291 15.14 1.40 2.62
C LEU A 291 15.49 2.72 1.93
N ALA A 292 14.76 3.80 2.20
CA ALA A 292 15.03 5.11 1.62
C ALA A 292 16.41 5.66 2.02
N GLY A 293 16.77 5.53 3.31
CA GLY A 293 18.11 5.88 3.79
C GLY A 293 19.21 5.08 3.08
N ASP A 294 18.96 3.81 2.77
CA ASP A 294 19.90 2.98 2.02
C ASP A 294 19.99 3.33 0.53
N CYS A 295 18.84 3.45 -0.16
CA CYS A 295 18.76 3.90 -1.56
C CYS A 295 19.44 5.25 -1.78
N ALA A 296 19.36 6.15 -0.79
CA ALA A 296 20.05 7.42 -0.82
C ALA A 296 21.58 7.28 -0.79
N ARG A 297 22.12 6.32 -0.02
CA ARG A 297 23.56 6.09 0.10
C ARG A 297 24.15 5.45 -1.15
N ASP A 298 23.49 4.45 -1.72
CA ASP A 298 24.02 3.68 -2.86
C ASP A 298 23.48 4.13 -4.23
N ARG A 299 22.53 5.08 -4.23
CA ARG A 299 21.86 5.63 -5.42
C ARG A 299 21.11 4.57 -6.23
N ARG A 300 20.67 3.48 -5.60
CA ARG A 300 19.86 2.42 -6.23
C ARG A 300 18.48 2.38 -5.61
N PHE A 301 17.47 2.67 -6.43
CA PHE A 301 16.08 2.80 -6.01
C PHE A 301 15.17 1.69 -6.56
N GLU A 302 15.76 0.67 -7.17
CA GLU A 302 15.09 -0.55 -7.62
C GLU A 302 15.62 -1.76 -6.86
N PHE A 303 14.73 -2.73 -6.61
CA PHE A 303 15.02 -3.92 -5.82
C PHE A 303 14.10 -5.07 -6.21
N LEU A 304 14.46 -6.29 -5.80
CA LEU A 304 13.49 -7.38 -5.78
C LEU A 304 12.53 -7.12 -4.62
N PHE A 305 11.24 -7.17 -4.90
CA PHE A 305 10.17 -6.92 -3.93
C PHE A 305 9.30 -8.18 -3.78
N VAL A 306 9.08 -8.57 -2.54
CA VAL A 306 8.36 -9.80 -2.17
C VAL A 306 7.36 -9.44 -1.06
N ALA A 307 6.06 -9.61 -1.31
CA ALA A 307 5.05 -9.17 -0.33
C ALA A 307 3.73 -9.94 -0.47
N GLN A 308 3.77 -11.27 -0.45
CA GLN A 308 2.55 -12.07 -0.60
C GLN A 308 1.59 -11.83 0.57
N PRO A 309 0.27 -11.70 0.30
CA PRO A 309 -0.74 -11.67 1.35
C PRO A 309 -0.85 -13.03 2.03
N LEU A 310 -1.23 -13.02 3.32
CA LEU A 310 -1.72 -14.25 3.95
C LEU A 310 -2.91 -14.81 3.13
N PRO A 311 -2.97 -16.13 2.90
CA PRO A 311 -4.03 -16.75 2.09
C PRO A 311 -5.32 -16.92 2.91
N ILE A 312 -5.86 -15.83 3.45
CA ILE A 312 -7.12 -15.82 4.21
C ILE A 312 -8.26 -15.80 3.19
N THR A 313 -8.93 -16.95 3.02
CA THR A 313 -10.03 -17.09 2.05
C THR A 313 -11.14 -16.09 2.29
N GLY A 314 -11.55 -15.38 1.23
CA GLY A 314 -12.61 -14.39 1.27
C GLY A 314 -12.22 -13.06 1.92
N ALA A 315 -10.94 -12.86 2.24
CA ALA A 315 -10.47 -11.60 2.79
C ALA A 315 -10.43 -10.50 1.73
N VAL A 316 -10.82 -9.30 2.14
CA VAL A 316 -10.75 -8.10 1.28
C VAL A 316 -9.39 -7.40 1.38
N ASN A 317 -8.71 -7.53 2.54
CA ASN A 317 -7.40 -6.95 2.83
C ASN A 317 -6.51 -8.02 3.49
N ALA A 318 -5.20 -7.83 3.45
CA ALA A 318 -4.27 -8.76 4.05
C ALA A 318 -3.08 -8.06 4.74
N PRO A 319 -2.77 -8.42 5.99
CA PRO A 319 -1.53 -8.02 6.63
C PRO A 319 -0.35 -8.74 5.98
N ILE A 320 0.79 -8.04 5.88
CA ILE A 320 1.97 -8.52 5.16
C ILE A 320 3.26 -8.11 5.86
N ASN A 321 4.33 -8.84 5.56
CA ASN A 321 5.70 -8.39 5.79
C ASN A 321 6.40 -8.22 4.43
N PRO A 322 6.30 -7.04 3.80
CA PRO A 322 6.96 -6.80 2.51
C PRO A 322 8.47 -6.77 2.71
N LEU A 323 9.20 -7.42 1.80
CA LEU A 323 10.65 -7.44 1.78
C LEU A 323 11.15 -6.74 0.52
N ALA A 324 12.02 -5.75 0.71
CA ALA A 324 12.88 -5.23 -0.35
C ALA A 324 14.26 -5.90 -0.24
N ILE A 325 14.75 -6.46 -1.35
CA ILE A 325 16.02 -7.18 -1.43
C ILE A 325 16.91 -6.50 -2.46
N LYS A 326 18.06 -5.99 -2.02
CA LYS A 326 19.04 -5.23 -2.83
C LYS A 326 20.35 -5.96 -3.05
#